data_AF-X1J564-F1
#
_entry.id   AF-X1J564-F1
#
_cell.length_a   1.000
_cell.length_b   1.000
_cell.length_c   1.000
_cell.angle_alpha   90.00
_cell.angle_beta   90.00
_cell.angle_gamma   90.00
#
_symmetry.space_group_name_H-M   'P 1'
#
loop_
_entity.id
_entity.type
_entity.pdbx_description
1 polymer ?
#
loop_
_entity_poly.entity_id
_entity_poly.type
_entity_poly.pdbx_seq_one_letter_code
_entity_poly.pdbx_strand_id
1 'polypeptide(L)' 'GFKEILEGKHDDLPEQAFYMVGTIEEAVEAAKKLEA' A
#
# COMPACT_ATOMS: atom_id res chain seq x y z
N GLY A 1 1.55 9.38 3.86
CA GLY A 1 2.76 9.14 3.03
C GLY A 1 3.68 8.13 3.70
N PHE A 2 4.95 8.46 3.90
CA PHE A 2 5.93 7.48 4.40
C PHE A 2 5.87 7.21 5.92
N LYS A 3 5.47 8.21 6.71
CA LYS A 3 5.34 8.06 8.18
C LYS A 3 4.34 6.97 8.55
N GLU A 4 3.25 6.83 7.80
CA GLU A 4 2.20 5.84 8.07
C GLU A 4 2.67 4.42 7.77
N ILE A 5 3.55 4.24 6.79
CA ILE A 5 4.27 2.97 6.57
C ILE A 5 5.16 2.65 7.76
N LEU A 6 5.94 3.62 8.25
CA LEU A 6 6.80 3.42 9.43
C LEU A 6 6.01 3.18 10.72
N GLU A 7 4.79 3.71 10.82
CA GLU A 7 3.86 3.45 11.92
C GLU A 7 3.12 2.11 11.76
N GLY A 8 3.34 1.37 10.67
CA GLY A 8 2.75 0.05 10.41
C GLY A 8 1.27 0.07 10.04
N LYS A 9 0.72 1.23 9.65
CA LYS A 9 -0.72 1.38 9.35
C LYS A 9 -1.17 0.67 8.06
N HIS A 10 -0.22 0.22 7.25
CA HIS A 10 -0.46 -0.43 5.95
C HIS A 10 0.26 -1.78 5.84
N ASP A 11 0.70 -2.37 6.96
CA ASP A 11 1.36 -3.69 6.99
C ASP A 11 0.43 -4.83 6.54
N ASP A 12 -0.89 -4.63 6.61
CA ASP A 12 -1.88 -5.59 6.10
C ASP A 12 -1.95 -5.64 4.56
N LEU A 13 -1.36 -4.67 3.86
CA LEU A 13 -1.37 -4.64 2.40
C LEU A 13 -0.29 -5.57 1.82
N PRO A 14 -0.57 -6.31 0.74
CA PRO A 14 0.43 -7.16 0.10
C PRO A 14 1.59 -6.31 -0.46
N GLU A 15 2.82 -6.82 -0.37
CA GLU A 15 4.03 -6.10 -0.81
C GLU A 15 3.96 -5.65 -2.27
N GLN A 16 3.27 -6.44 -3.11
CA GLN A 16 3.01 -6.13 -4.52
C GLN A 16 2.24 -4.81 -4.72
N ALA A 17 1.43 -4.41 -3.74
CA ALA A 17 0.67 -3.17 -3.77
C ALA A 17 1.55 -1.92 -3.69
N PHE A 18 2.77 -2.04 -3.16
CA PHE A 18 3.74 -0.95 -3.08
C PHE A 18 4.66 -0.86 -4.31
N TYR A 19 4.45 -1.72 -5.31
CA TYR A 19 5.30 -1.74 -6.50
C TYR A 19 4.89 -0.62 -7.47
N MET A 20 5.84 0.28 -7.76
CA MET A 20 5.70 1.39 -8.72
C MET A 20 4.54 2.37 -8.44
N VAL A 21 4.18 2.57 -7.18
CA VAL A 21 3.18 3.56 -6.74
C VAL A 21 3.84 4.85 -6.27
N GLY A 22 3.24 6.01 -6.55
CA GLY A 22 3.74 7.31 -6.13
C GLY A 22 3.22 7.75 -4.76
N THR A 23 2.00 7.33 -4.42
CA THR A 23 1.29 7.68 -3.19
C THR A 23 0.76 6.46 -2.45
N ILE A 24 0.39 6.65 -1.19
CA ILE A 24 -0.19 5.59 -0.35
C ILE A 24 -1.60 5.21 -0.81
N GLU A 25 -2.38 6.17 -1.29
CA GLU A 25 -3.71 5.90 -1.84
C GLU A 25 -3.62 4.95 -3.04
N GLU A 26 -2.63 5.15 -3.93
CA GLU A 26 -2.35 4.21 -5.03
C GLU A 26 -1.96 2.82 -4.52
N ALA A 27 -1.20 2.73 -3.43
CA ALA A 27 -0.87 1.45 -2.80
C ALA A 27 -2.12 0.73 -2.27
N VAL A 28 -3.00 1.46 -1.57
CA VAL A 28 -4.27 0.91 -1.06
C VAL A 28 -5.19 0.47 -2.19
N GLU A 29 -5.26 1.21 -3.29
CA GLU A 29 -6.03 0.81 -4.48
C GLU A 29 -5.42 -0.41 -5.20
N ALA A 30 -4.10 -0.49 -5.31
CA ALA A 30 -3.42 -1.64 -5.88
C ALA A 30 -3.65 -2.90 -5.03
N ALA A 31 -3.58 -2.80 -3.70
CA ALA A 31 -3.89 -3.88 -2.79
C ALA A 31 -5.32 -4.42 -3.01
N LYS A 32 -6.31 -3.52 -3.06
CA LYS A 32 -7.71 -3.90 -3.34
C LYS A 32 -7.90 -4.65 -4.66
N LYS A 33 -7.10 -4.33 -5.68
CA LYS A 33 -7.14 -5.04 -6.98
C LYS A 33 -6.49 -6.42 -6.92
N LEU A 34 -5.56 -6.64 -5.99
CA LEU A 34 -4.86 -7.92 -5.80
C LEU A 34 -5.63 -8.88 -4.89
N GLU A 35 -6.49 -8.35 -4.02
CA GLU A 35 -7.38 -9.15 -3.16
C GLU A 35 -8.68 -9.61 -3.86
N ALA A 36 -8.95 -9.12 -5.08
CA ALA A 36 -10.11 -9.48 -5.91
C ALA A 36 -9.82 -10.70 -6.79
#